data_AF-A0A8J5HAR4-F1
#
_entry.id   AF-A0A8J5HAR4-F1
#
_cell.length_a   1.000
_cell.length_b   1.000
_cell.length_c   1.000
_cell.angle_alpha   90.00
_cell.angle_beta   90.00
_cell.angle_gamma   90.00
#
_symmetry.space_group_name_H-M   'P 1'
#
loop_
_entity.id
_entity.type
_entity.pdbx_description
1 polymer ?
#
loop_
_entity_poly.entity_id
_entity_poly.type
_entity_poly.pdbx_seq_one_letter_code
_entity_poly.pdbx_strand_id
1 'polypeptide(L)'
;MIVYTLDKAPPKEAPVNDTPDELAKLEKLSNHNLQARCYMLASMLTELQRRFEETVDAKDIHIHLQELYGTQTHLTRHATVKELMMADMRD
;
A
#
# COMPACT_ATOMS: atom_id res chain seq x y z
N MET A 1 -2.09 15.37 6.94
CA MET A 1 -2.12 13.90 7.11
C MET A 1 -2.09 13.29 5.72
N ILE A 2 -1.09 12.46 5.39
CA ILE A 2 -0.88 11.90 4.04
C ILE A 2 -1.51 10.51 3.85
N VAL A 3 -1.94 9.83 4.92
CA VAL A 3 -2.43 8.44 4.89
C VAL A 3 -3.60 8.22 3.91
N TYR A 4 -4.42 9.23 3.69
CA TYR A 4 -5.55 9.13 2.75
C TYR A 4 -5.12 8.88 1.29
N THR A 5 -3.84 9.11 0.93
CA THR A 5 -3.30 8.80 -0.41
C THR A 5 -3.12 7.30 -0.64
N LEU A 6 -3.17 6.49 0.42
CA LEU A 6 -3.15 5.03 0.29
C LEU A 6 -4.49 4.50 -0.25
N ASP A 7 -5.58 5.22 -0.02
CA ASP A 7 -6.91 4.85 -0.52
C ASP A 7 -7.24 5.54 -1.85
N LYS A 8 -6.80 6.80 -2.00
CA LYS A 8 -7.10 7.67 -3.15
C LYS A 8 -5.83 7.99 -3.92
N ALA A 9 -5.66 7.35 -5.08
CA ALA A 9 -4.62 7.70 -6.03
C ALA A 9 -4.95 9.02 -6.76
N PRO A 10 -3.95 9.79 -7.17
CA PRO A 10 -4.16 10.92 -8.07
C PRO A 10 -4.83 10.46 -9.38
N PRO A 11 -5.74 11.26 -9.97
CA PRO A 11 -6.20 11.04 -11.33
C PRO A 11 -5.01 10.99 -12.30
N LYS A 12 -5.01 9.99 -13.20
CA LYS A 12 -3.94 9.82 -14.22
C LYS A 12 -3.99 10.89 -15.31
N GLU A 13 -5.17 11.50 -15.51
CA GLU A 13 -5.39 12.56 -16.49
C GLU A 13 -5.96 13.78 -15.77
N ALA A 14 -5.44 14.96 -16.12
CA ALA A 14 -6.01 16.21 -15.66
C ALA A 14 -7.35 16.44 -16.39
N PRO A 15 -8.47 16.64 -15.68
CA PRO A 15 -9.72 17.03 -16.31
C PRO A 15 -9.54 18.30 -17.14
N VAL A 16 -10.09 18.28 -18.36
CA VAL A 16 -9.93 19.33 -19.39
C VAL A 16 -10.46 20.72 -18.96
N ASN A 17 -11.09 20.86 -17.78
CA ASN A 17 -11.79 22.07 -17.37
C ASN A 17 -11.72 22.36 -15.86
N ASP A 18 -10.64 21.99 -15.18
CA ASP A 18 -10.50 22.21 -13.74
C ASP A 18 -10.42 23.70 -13.37
N THR A 19 -11.14 24.06 -12.31
CA THR A 19 -11.00 25.37 -11.67
C THR A 19 -9.64 25.50 -10.96
N PRO A 20 -9.12 26.71 -10.71
CA PRO A 20 -7.87 26.89 -9.97
C PRO A 20 -7.84 26.18 -8.61
N ASP A 21 -8.99 26.09 -7.93
CA ASP A 21 -9.14 25.38 -6.66
C ASP A 21 -9.04 23.85 -6.80
N GLU A 22 -9.51 23.29 -7.92
CA GLU A 22 -9.38 21.87 -8.23
C GLU A 22 -7.95 21.51 -8.59
N LEU A 23 -7.28 22.35 -9.39
CA LEU A 23 -5.85 22.23 -9.68
C LEU A 23 -5.00 22.26 -8.39
N ALA A 24 -5.27 23.18 -7.47
CA ALA A 24 -4.57 23.25 -6.19
C ALA A 24 -4.78 21.99 -5.33
N LYS A 25 -5.98 21.38 -5.37
CA LYS A 25 -6.25 20.11 -4.69
C LYS A 25 -5.51 18.95 -5.34
N LEU A 26 -5.43 18.93 -6.68
CA LEU A 26 -4.71 17.92 -7.45
C LEU A 26 -3.20 17.98 -7.16
N GLU A 27 -2.62 19.17 -7.17
CA GLU A 27 -1.20 19.39 -6.84
C GLU A 27 -0.89 18.95 -5.42
N LYS A 28 -1.74 19.34 -4.46
CA LYS A 28 -1.61 18.90 -3.07
C LYS A 28 -1.68 17.38 -2.93
N LEU A 29 -2.60 16.73 -3.66
CA LEU A 29 -2.72 15.28 -3.67
C LEU A 29 -1.46 14.61 -4.24
N SER A 30 -0.94 15.14 -5.34
CA SER A 30 0.30 14.67 -5.97
C SER A 30 1.50 14.77 -5.01
N ASN A 31 1.66 15.92 -4.34
CA ASN A 31 2.71 16.13 -3.35
C ASN A 31 2.60 15.16 -2.16
N HIS A 32 1.39 14.94 -1.64
CA HIS A 32 1.19 13.97 -0.57
C HIS A 32 1.44 12.52 -1.03
N ASN A 33 1.08 12.16 -2.27
CA ASN A 33 1.35 10.85 -2.85
C ASN A 33 2.87 10.60 -2.96
N LEU A 34 3.61 11.59 -3.48
CA LEU A 34 5.07 11.54 -3.54
C LEU A 34 5.68 11.39 -2.15
N GLN A 35 5.23 12.16 -1.17
CA GLN A 35 5.71 12.08 0.20
C GLN A 35 5.45 10.70 0.82
N ALA A 36 4.25 10.15 0.67
CA ALA A 36 3.91 8.82 1.17
C ALA A 36 4.78 7.74 0.53
N ARG A 37 4.99 7.81 -0.80
CA ARG A 37 5.88 6.91 -1.53
C ARG A 37 7.31 6.98 -1.01
N CYS A 38 7.87 8.19 -0.85
CA CYS A 38 9.22 8.38 -0.31
C CYS A 38 9.37 7.75 1.08
N TYR A 39 8.40 7.95 1.98
CA TYR A 39 8.45 7.35 3.31
C TYR A 39 8.37 5.82 3.29
N MET A 40 7.51 5.26 2.43
CA MET A 40 7.41 3.81 2.29
C MET A 40 8.72 3.23 1.77
N LEU A 41 9.27 3.77 0.68
CA LEU A 41 10.54 3.29 0.10
C LEU A 41 11.71 3.44 1.10
N ALA A 42 11.79 4.56 1.81
CA ALA A 42 12.84 4.77 2.82
C ALA A 42 12.74 3.81 4.02
N SER A 43 11.54 3.29 4.30
CA SER A 43 11.30 2.33 5.38
C SER A 43 11.54 0.87 4.95
N MET A 44 11.79 0.62 3.66
CA MET A 44 11.99 -0.72 3.12
C MET A 44 13.46 -1.15 3.15
N LEU A 45 13.67 -2.46 3.19
CA LEU A 45 14.96 -3.07 2.90
C LEU A 45 15.31 -2.86 1.41
N THR A 46 16.59 -2.76 1.08
CA THR A 46 17.08 -2.46 -0.28
C THR A 46 16.50 -3.36 -1.36
N GLU A 47 16.32 -4.66 -1.09
CA GLU A 47 15.73 -5.59 -2.05
C GLU A 47 14.25 -5.27 -2.31
N LEU A 48 13.49 -4.95 -1.26
CA LEU A 48 12.07 -4.62 -1.37
C LEU A 48 11.88 -3.23 -1.97
N GLN A 49 12.75 -2.28 -1.62
CA GLN A 49 12.80 -0.96 -2.22
C GLN A 49 12.97 -1.05 -3.74
N ARG A 50 13.96 -1.83 -4.23
CA ARG A 50 14.20 -2.04 -5.67
C ARG A 50 12.98 -2.58 -6.42
N ARG A 51 12.17 -3.42 -5.79
CA ARG A 51 10.94 -3.95 -6.40
C ARG A 51 9.87 -2.89 -6.62
N PHE A 52 9.90 -1.81 -5.84
CA PHE A 52 8.89 -0.73 -5.87
C PHE A 52 9.46 0.61 -6.35
N GLU A 53 10.73 0.67 -6.74
CA GLU A 53 11.39 1.90 -7.22
C GLU A 53 10.70 2.51 -8.43
N GLU A 54 10.12 1.70 -9.32
CA GLU A 54 9.39 2.17 -10.50
C GLU A 54 7.89 2.39 -10.26
N THR A 55 7.36 1.98 -9.11
CA THR A 55 5.94 2.15 -8.79
C THR A 55 5.62 3.62 -8.56
N VAL A 56 4.67 4.16 -9.33
CA VAL A 56 4.34 5.60 -9.31
C VAL A 56 3.49 5.98 -8.11
N ASP A 57 2.52 5.13 -7.73
CA ASP A 57 1.52 5.46 -6.72
C ASP A 57 1.79 4.79 -5.36
N ALA A 58 1.66 5.59 -4.30
CA ALA A 58 1.79 5.12 -2.92
C ALA A 58 0.76 4.03 -2.60
N LYS A 59 -0.46 4.16 -3.14
CA LYS A 59 -1.52 3.16 -3.04
C LYS A 59 -1.11 1.80 -3.58
N ASP A 60 -0.46 1.76 -4.74
CA ASP A 60 -0.07 0.50 -5.37
C ASP A 60 0.99 -0.23 -4.54
N ILE A 61 1.97 0.52 -4.02
CA ILE A 61 2.96 -0.03 -3.08
C ILE A 61 2.25 -0.60 -1.85
N HIS A 62 1.29 0.12 -1.28
CA HIS A 62 0.54 -0.33 -0.10
C HIS A 62 -0.23 -1.62 -0.35
N ILE A 63 -0.95 -1.72 -1.48
CA ILE A 63 -1.71 -2.93 -1.85
C ILE A 63 -0.76 -4.12 -2.00
N HIS A 64 0.36 -3.96 -2.71
CA HIS A 64 1.31 -5.07 -2.91
C HIS A 64 1.93 -5.55 -1.60
N LEU A 65 2.24 -4.63 -0.68
CA LEU A 65 2.70 -5.00 0.66
C LEU A 65 1.61 -5.76 1.44
N GLN A 66 0.35 -5.32 1.35
CA GLN A 66 -0.77 -6.03 1.97
C GLN A 66 -0.96 -7.43 1.39
N GLU A 67 -0.77 -7.62 0.08
CA GLU A 67 -0.87 -8.94 -0.54
C GLU A 67 0.27 -9.86 -0.10
N LEU A 68 1.51 -9.36 -0.10
CA LEU A 68 2.71 -10.11 0.31
C LEU A 68 2.63 -10.56 1.78
N TYR A 69 2.27 -9.65 2.69
CA TYR A 69 2.28 -9.93 4.13
C TYR A 69 0.90 -10.37 4.68
N GLY A 70 -0.19 -10.06 3.98
CA GLY A 70 -1.53 -10.56 4.30
C GLY A 70 -1.65 -12.06 4.05
N THR A 71 -1.07 -12.56 2.95
CA THR A 71 -0.98 -13.99 2.67
C THR A 71 -0.25 -14.74 3.78
N GLN A 72 0.87 -14.19 4.28
CA GLN A 72 1.61 -14.75 5.41
C GLN A 72 0.72 -14.88 6.66
N THR A 73 -0.10 -13.87 6.93
CA THR A 73 -1.05 -13.88 8.06
C THR A 73 -2.09 -15.00 7.92
N HIS A 74 -2.61 -15.23 6.72
CA HIS A 74 -3.55 -16.33 6.45
C HIS A 74 -2.91 -17.71 6.62
N LEU A 75 -1.68 -17.89 6.13
CA LEU A 75 -0.94 -19.15 6.24
C LEU A 75 -0.62 -19.49 7.70
N THR A 76 -0.14 -18.50 8.47
CA THR A 76 0.15 -18.69 9.90
C THR A 76 -1.12 -19.05 10.67
N ARG A 77 -2.23 -18.34 10.44
CA ARG A 77 -3.52 -18.68 11.07
C ARG A 77 -3.97 -20.10 10.71
N HIS A 78 -3.85 -20.50 9.45
CA HIS A 78 -4.22 -21.83 9.01
C HIS A 78 -3.35 -22.91 9.66
N ALA A 79 -2.04 -22.69 9.76
CA ALA A 79 -1.11 -23.60 10.44
C ALA A 79 -1.46 -23.76 11.93
N THR A 80 -1.69 -22.65 12.64
CA THR A 80 -2.08 -22.67 14.06
C THR A 80 -3.42 -23.38 14.28
N VAL A 81 -4.43 -23.11 13.44
CA VAL A 81 -5.73 -23.81 13.53
C VAL A 81 -5.57 -25.32 13.29
N LYS A 82 -4.73 -25.71 12.33
CA LYS A 82 -4.47 -27.13 12.05
C LYS A 82 -3.78 -27.82 13.23
N GLU A 83 -2.82 -27.17 13.88
CA GLU A 83 -2.16 -27.72 15.08
C GLU A 83 -3.14 -27.90 16.23
N LEU A 84 -4.01 -26.91 16.48
CA LEU A 84 -5.06 -27.01 17.49
C LEU A 84 -6.00 -28.19 17.20
N MET A 85 -6.47 -28.35 15.96
CA MET A 85 -7.31 -29.48 15.56
C MET A 85 -6.60 -30.82 15.75
N MET A 86 -5.31 -30.91 15.39
CA MET A 86 -4.54 -32.14 15.55
C MET A 86 -4.25 -32.49 17.02
N ALA A 87 -4.14 -31.49 17.89
CA ALA A 87 -4.02 -31.69 19.33
C ALA A 87 -5.33 -32.20 19.94
N ASP A 88 -6.45 -31.59 19.58
CA ASP A 88 -7.80 -31.95 20.07
C ASP A 88 -8.24 -33.36 19.62
N MET A 89 -7.77 -33.82 18.45
CA MET A 89 -8.01 -35.19 17.97
C MET A 89 -7.11 -36.26 18.62
N ARG A 90 -6.12 -35.85 19.41
CA ARG A 90 -5.14 -36.76 20.05
C ARG A 90 -5.49 -37.11 21.50
N ASP A 91 -6.44 -36.40 22.09
CA ASP A 91 -7.03 -36.65 23.40
C ASP A 91 -8.32 -37.48 23.28
#